data_AF-A0A117E2V9-F1
#
_entry.id   AF-A0A117E2V9-F1
#
_cell.length_a   1.000
_cell.length_b   1.000
_cell.length_c   1.000
_cell.angle_alpha   90.00
_cell.angle_beta   90.00
_cell.angle_gamma   90.00
#
_symmetry.space_group_name_H-M   'P 1'
#
loop_
_entity.id
_entity.type
_entity.pdbx_description
1 polymer ?
#
loop_
_entity_poly.entity_id
_entity_poly.type
_entity_poly.pdbx_seq_one_letter_code
_entity_poly.pdbx_strand_id
1 'polypeptide(L)'
;MSSAQDEFNQLINNNREKFSSHPEDRDNDSVHSSDASSDHDEPQFSDAEDTPSAMHSRNPSSYRVPNTVFDANTGPKGVIADAQAFERARKSSFRRTLLGVAGLDRSHYNKSVNDDATLLQNSSPPDGSSASDDEERFLHQWRAARMQEMQARSLRKPSPRRKLYGSVDIVDAVGYLDAIEKVTSGTVVVVCVYDPESTTSSIVEDSLNTIARRQPTVHFVKLHHEIAEMDHIEAPALLAYKDGDVFATIVEILRQIPKGRSCSADSLEDLLRSYRIL
;
A
#
# COMPACT_ATOMS: atom_id res chain seq x y z
N MET A 1 -25.12 -5.83 -31.56
CA MET A 1 -24.46 -5.83 -30.23
C MET A 1 -23.05 -6.39 -30.42
N SER A 2 -22.05 -5.91 -29.66
CA SER A 2 -20.62 -6.16 -29.93
C SER A 2 -20.22 -7.59 -29.52
N SER A 3 -19.38 -8.26 -30.33
CA SER A 3 -18.87 -9.62 -30.06
C SER A 3 -18.16 -9.73 -28.72
N ALA A 4 -17.53 -8.64 -28.25
CA ALA A 4 -16.89 -8.57 -26.94
C ALA A 4 -17.89 -8.69 -25.78
N GLN A 5 -19.15 -8.26 -25.98
CA GLN A 5 -20.20 -8.35 -24.97
C GLN A 5 -20.73 -9.79 -24.84
N ASP A 6 -20.79 -10.52 -25.95
CA ASP A 6 -21.23 -11.91 -25.99
C ASP A 6 -20.20 -12.84 -25.33
N GLU A 7 -18.90 -12.60 -25.55
CA GLU A 7 -17.83 -13.35 -24.88
C GLU A 7 -17.81 -13.10 -23.35
N PHE A 8 -18.02 -11.85 -22.92
CA PHE A 8 -18.10 -11.51 -21.48
C PHE A 8 -19.28 -12.20 -20.79
N ASN A 9 -20.45 -12.23 -21.44
CA ASN A 9 -21.63 -12.89 -20.90
C ASN A 9 -21.47 -14.42 -20.84
N GLN A 10 -20.77 -15.03 -21.80
CA GLN A 10 -20.45 -16.46 -21.75
C GLN A 10 -19.53 -16.80 -20.56
N LEU A 11 -18.53 -15.97 -20.28
CA LEU A 11 -17.61 -16.16 -19.16
C LEU A 11 -18.30 -16.09 -17.79
N ILE A 12 -19.24 -15.15 -17.61
CA ILE A 12 -20.00 -15.02 -16.36
C ILE A 12 -20.94 -16.21 -16.16
N ASN A 13 -21.64 -16.63 -17.20
CA ASN A 13 -22.61 -17.73 -17.09
C ASN A 13 -21.92 -19.07 -16.79
N ASN A 14 -20.76 -19.34 -17.40
CA ASN A 14 -20.02 -20.58 -17.19
C ASN A 14 -19.38 -20.71 -15.79
N ASN A 15 -19.20 -19.58 -15.08
CA ASN A 15 -18.70 -19.57 -13.70
C ASN A 15 -19.82 -19.72 -12.66
N ARG A 16 -21.08 -19.47 -13.02
CA ARG A 16 -22.22 -19.54 -12.09
C ARG A 16 -22.69 -20.97 -11.82
N GLU A 17 -22.42 -21.90 -12.74
CA GLU A 17 -22.85 -23.30 -12.62
C GLU A 17 -21.88 -24.20 -11.84
N LYS A 18 -20.76 -23.67 -11.32
CA LYS A 18 -19.69 -24.46 -10.66
C LYS A 18 -19.60 -24.31 -9.14
N PHE A 19 -20.68 -23.89 -8.48
CA PHE A 19 -20.88 -24.19 -7.06
C PHE A 19 -21.74 -25.44 -6.91
N SER A 20 -21.34 -26.54 -7.57
CA SER A 20 -21.84 -27.87 -7.23
C SER A 20 -20.78 -28.48 -6.32
N SER A 21 -21.19 -28.87 -5.11
CA SER A 21 -20.38 -29.63 -4.16
C SER A 21 -19.69 -30.82 -4.81
N HIS A 22 -18.52 -31.17 -4.29
CA HIS A 22 -17.74 -32.31 -4.76
C HIS A 22 -18.58 -33.61 -4.57
N PRO A 23 -18.54 -34.56 -5.51
CA PRO A 23 -19.38 -35.76 -5.49
C PRO A 23 -19.19 -36.66 -4.25
N GLU A 24 -18.13 -36.47 -3.47
CA GLU A 24 -17.87 -37.20 -2.23
C GLU A 24 -18.58 -36.61 -0.99
N ASP A 25 -19.09 -35.37 -1.09
CA ASP A 25 -19.74 -34.66 0.02
C ASP A 25 -21.27 -34.91 0.11
N ARG A 26 -21.81 -35.83 -0.70
CA ARG A 26 -23.26 -36.05 -0.83
C ARG A 26 -23.87 -36.99 0.22
N ASP A 27 -23.06 -37.76 0.93
CA ASP A 27 -23.54 -38.87 1.78
C ASP A 27 -23.20 -38.72 3.27
N ASN A 28 -23.10 -37.49 3.80
CA ASN A 28 -22.93 -37.27 5.24
C ASN A 28 -24.13 -36.57 5.89
N ASP A 29 -25.31 -37.15 5.69
CA ASP A 29 -26.48 -36.87 6.53
C ASP A 29 -26.52 -37.91 7.66
N SER A 30 -25.89 -37.59 8.81
CA SER A 30 -26.18 -38.29 10.06
C SER A 30 -26.40 -37.31 11.22
N VAL A 31 -27.64 -37.37 11.69
CA VAL A 31 -28.24 -36.77 12.87
C VAL A 31 -27.46 -37.05 14.16
N HIS A 32 -27.18 -36.03 14.98
CA HIS A 32 -27.31 -36.14 16.44
C HIS A 32 -27.32 -34.77 17.15
N SER A 33 -28.42 -34.47 17.86
CA SER A 33 -28.49 -33.46 18.92
C SER A 33 -27.82 -33.99 20.19
N SER A 34 -27.05 -33.17 20.91
CA SER A 34 -27.21 -32.92 22.36
C SER A 34 -26.05 -32.10 22.96
N ASP A 35 -26.36 -31.59 24.13
CA ASP A 35 -25.80 -30.53 24.94
C ASP A 35 -24.55 -30.92 25.78
N ALA A 36 -23.87 -29.88 26.29
CA ALA A 36 -23.07 -29.78 27.51
C ALA A 36 -21.63 -30.35 27.63
N SER A 37 -20.71 -29.38 27.85
CA SER A 37 -19.72 -29.30 28.93
C SER A 37 -18.31 -29.92 28.82
N SER A 38 -17.35 -29.08 29.26
CA SER A 38 -16.11 -29.38 30.00
C SER A 38 -14.85 -29.90 29.28
N ASP A 39 -13.83 -29.02 29.28
CA ASP A 39 -12.42 -29.24 29.64
C ASP A 39 -11.70 -30.54 29.19
N HIS A 40 -10.72 -30.40 28.29
CA HIS A 40 -9.30 -30.75 28.51
C HIS A 40 -8.50 -30.72 27.19
N ASP A 41 -7.50 -29.84 27.14
CA ASP A 41 -6.39 -29.85 26.17
C ASP A 41 -5.44 -31.01 26.44
N GLU A 42 -5.29 -31.95 25.50
CA GLU A 42 -4.03 -32.67 25.24
C GLU A 42 -4.03 -33.25 23.80
N PRO A 43 -3.07 -32.90 22.93
CA PRO A 43 -2.89 -33.60 21.66
C PRO A 43 -2.02 -34.85 21.85
N GLN A 44 -2.65 -36.03 21.69
CA GLN A 44 -1.96 -37.31 21.58
C GLN A 44 -1.11 -37.36 20.29
N PHE A 45 0.21 -37.47 20.43
CA PHE A 45 1.10 -37.90 19.36
C PHE A 45 0.91 -39.41 19.13
N SER A 46 0.28 -39.77 18.00
CA SER A 46 0.33 -41.15 17.49
C SER A 46 1.40 -41.25 16.40
N ASP A 47 2.55 -41.78 16.78
CA ASP A 47 3.58 -42.33 15.91
C ASP A 47 3.08 -43.68 15.36
N ALA A 48 2.87 -43.78 14.05
CA ALA A 48 2.56 -45.03 13.36
C ALA A 48 2.96 -44.92 11.87
N GLU A 49 4.22 -45.26 11.63
CA GLU A 49 4.81 -45.99 10.50
C GLU A 49 3.93 -46.26 9.24
N ASP A 50 4.52 -45.82 8.12
CA ASP A 50 4.63 -46.50 6.83
C ASP A 50 3.37 -46.72 5.97
N THR A 51 3.10 -45.75 5.09
CA THR A 51 2.46 -45.99 3.79
C THR A 51 3.26 -45.30 2.68
N PRO A 52 3.82 -46.04 1.69
CA PRO A 52 4.50 -45.44 0.56
C PRO A 52 3.46 -44.93 -0.43
N SER A 53 2.87 -43.77 -0.14
CA SER A 53 1.92 -43.12 -1.04
C SER A 53 2.67 -42.44 -2.19
N ALA A 54 2.97 -43.25 -3.21
CA ALA A 54 2.93 -42.91 -4.62
C ALA A 54 3.45 -41.50 -5.01
N MET A 55 4.77 -41.30 -4.92
CA MET A 55 5.45 -40.32 -5.78
C MET A 55 5.32 -40.79 -7.24
N HIS A 56 4.18 -40.46 -7.86
CA HIS A 56 4.07 -40.50 -9.31
C HIS A 56 5.10 -39.52 -9.86
N SER A 57 6.18 -40.08 -10.41
CA SER A 57 7.07 -39.40 -11.33
C SER A 57 6.22 -38.83 -12.47
N ARG A 58 5.83 -37.56 -12.35
CA ARG A 58 5.19 -36.81 -13.44
C ARG A 58 6.31 -36.14 -14.20
N ASN A 59 6.37 -36.38 -15.51
CA ASN A 59 7.31 -35.78 -16.44
C ASN A 59 7.57 -34.28 -16.11
N PRO A 60 8.83 -33.81 -16.08
CA PRO A 60 9.16 -32.42 -15.77
C PRO A 60 8.69 -31.40 -16.82
N SER A 61 8.04 -31.85 -17.91
CA SER A 61 7.70 -31.03 -19.08
C SER A 61 6.36 -30.29 -19.02
N SER A 62 5.61 -30.32 -17.90
CA SER A 62 4.26 -29.71 -17.84
C SER A 62 4.07 -28.64 -16.75
N TYR A 63 5.11 -28.21 -16.04
CA TYR A 63 5.00 -27.13 -15.06
C TYR A 63 5.06 -25.76 -15.75
N ARG A 64 3.89 -25.28 -16.21
CA ARG A 64 3.72 -23.93 -16.76
C ARG A 64 3.13 -23.00 -15.70
N VAL A 65 3.81 -21.88 -15.42
CA VAL A 65 3.29 -20.85 -14.52
C VAL A 65 2.00 -20.27 -15.13
N PRO A 66 0.86 -20.30 -14.43
CA PRO A 66 -0.39 -19.70 -14.91
C PRO A 66 -0.19 -18.21 -15.20
N ASN A 67 -0.88 -17.65 -16.20
CA ASN A 67 -0.76 -16.22 -16.56
C ASN A 67 -1.71 -15.31 -15.74
N THR A 68 -2.31 -15.84 -14.67
CA THR A 68 -3.20 -15.09 -13.77
C THR A 68 -2.39 -14.09 -12.95
N VAL A 69 -2.78 -12.82 -12.97
CA VAL A 69 -2.09 -11.77 -12.20
C VAL A 69 -2.55 -11.82 -10.75
N PHE A 70 -1.61 -11.98 -9.82
CA PHE A 70 -1.87 -11.88 -8.39
C PHE A 70 -1.00 -10.77 -7.79
N ASP A 71 -1.59 -9.96 -6.93
CA ASP A 71 -0.88 -8.96 -6.12
C ASP A 71 -0.79 -9.47 -4.68
N ALA A 72 0.03 -10.50 -4.49
CA ALA A 72 0.26 -11.12 -3.20
C ALA A 72 1.77 -11.27 -2.97
N ASN A 73 2.23 -10.92 -1.78
CA ASN A 73 3.65 -10.98 -1.44
C ASN A 73 4.04 -12.29 -0.71
N THR A 74 3.05 -13.10 -0.30
CA THR A 74 3.26 -14.32 0.49
C THR A 74 2.29 -15.44 0.05
N GLY A 75 2.60 -16.67 0.46
CA GLY A 75 1.78 -17.85 0.19
C GLY A 75 1.82 -18.32 -1.27
N PRO A 76 0.93 -19.26 -1.68
CA PRO A 76 0.95 -19.87 -3.01
C PRO A 76 0.82 -18.85 -4.16
N LYS A 77 0.08 -17.75 -3.94
CA LYS A 77 -0.08 -16.67 -4.93
C LYS A 77 1.18 -15.81 -5.09
N GLY A 78 1.91 -15.56 -4.00
CA GLY A 78 3.20 -14.87 -4.06
C GLY A 78 4.26 -15.66 -4.83
N VAL A 79 4.29 -17.00 -4.63
CA VAL A 79 5.17 -17.89 -5.40
C VAL A 79 4.88 -17.84 -6.90
N ILE A 80 3.60 -17.84 -7.28
CA ILE A 80 3.20 -17.71 -8.70
C ILE A 80 3.61 -16.35 -9.26
N ALA A 81 3.37 -15.27 -8.53
CA ALA A 81 3.74 -13.92 -8.95
C ALA A 81 5.26 -13.78 -9.15
N ASP A 82 6.06 -14.35 -8.25
CA ASP A 82 7.52 -14.37 -8.34
C ASP A 82 8.02 -15.23 -9.50
N ALA A 83 7.42 -16.39 -9.75
CA ALA A 83 7.76 -17.23 -10.90
C ALA A 83 7.47 -16.52 -12.24
N GLN A 84 6.36 -15.80 -12.35
CA GLN A 84 6.09 -14.99 -13.55
C GLN A 84 7.08 -13.82 -13.69
N ALA A 85 7.44 -13.16 -12.58
CA ALA A 85 8.42 -12.08 -12.59
C ALA A 85 9.81 -12.59 -13.01
N PHE A 86 10.18 -13.79 -12.57
CA PHE A 86 11.40 -14.50 -12.99
C PHE A 86 11.41 -14.77 -14.49
N GLU A 87 10.33 -15.32 -15.06
CA GLU A 87 10.24 -15.55 -16.50
C GLU A 87 10.34 -14.25 -17.31
N ARG A 88 9.68 -13.17 -16.86
CA ARG A 88 9.77 -11.85 -17.51
C ARG A 88 11.21 -11.30 -17.47
N ALA A 89 11.89 -11.42 -16.33
CA ALA A 89 13.28 -10.99 -16.18
C ALA A 89 14.24 -11.83 -17.04
N ARG A 90 14.04 -13.15 -17.10
CA ARG A 90 14.82 -14.07 -17.93
C ARG A 90 14.65 -13.77 -19.42
N LYS A 91 13.40 -13.59 -19.89
CA LYS A 91 13.12 -13.19 -21.28
C LYS A 91 13.70 -11.82 -21.63
N SER A 92 13.64 -10.86 -20.71
CA SER A 92 14.25 -9.52 -20.92
C SER A 92 15.77 -9.58 -20.99
N SER A 93 16.41 -10.35 -20.12
CA SER A 93 17.87 -10.53 -20.10
C SER A 93 18.35 -11.23 -21.37
N PHE A 94 17.65 -12.28 -21.78
CA PHE A 94 17.94 -13.00 -23.03
C PHE A 94 17.81 -12.08 -24.25
N ARG A 95 16.74 -11.28 -24.35
CA ARG A 95 16.59 -10.28 -25.42
C ARG A 95 17.72 -9.25 -25.41
N ARG A 96 18.12 -8.76 -24.23
CA ARG A 96 19.20 -7.77 -24.08
C ARG A 96 20.54 -8.34 -24.52
N THR A 97 20.85 -9.58 -24.16
CA THR A 97 22.08 -10.26 -24.59
C THR A 97 22.08 -10.49 -26.10
N LEU A 98 20.97 -10.95 -26.68
CA LEU A 98 20.88 -11.15 -28.13
C LEU A 98 20.99 -9.84 -28.92
N LEU A 99 20.33 -8.77 -28.47
CA LEU A 99 20.39 -7.44 -29.11
C LEU A 99 21.78 -6.80 -28.96
N GLY A 100 22.47 -7.04 -27.83
CA GLY A 100 23.85 -6.59 -27.61
C GLY A 100 24.86 -7.32 -28.49
N VAL A 101 24.69 -8.62 -28.72
CA VAL A 101 25.54 -9.43 -29.61
C VAL A 101 25.31 -9.11 -31.09
N ALA A 102 24.09 -8.69 -31.47
CA ALA A 102 23.77 -8.25 -32.83
C ALA A 102 24.24 -6.81 -33.15
N GLY A 103 24.96 -6.14 -32.23
CA GLY A 103 25.50 -4.79 -32.45
C GLY A 103 24.44 -3.68 -32.56
N LEU A 104 23.22 -3.93 -32.08
CA LEU A 104 22.10 -2.99 -32.16
C LEU A 104 21.94 -2.16 -30.87
N ASP A 105 23.03 -1.87 -30.15
CA ASP A 105 23.00 -0.85 -29.09
C ASP A 105 23.07 0.54 -29.74
N ARG A 106 21.89 1.07 -30.04
CA ARG A 106 21.68 2.50 -30.09
C ARG A 106 20.78 2.89 -28.92
N SER A 107 21.41 3.21 -27.81
CA SER A 107 21.12 4.40 -27.02
C SER A 107 19.84 5.18 -27.38
N HIS A 108 18.92 5.14 -26.40
CA HIS A 108 17.91 6.14 -26.06
C HIS A 108 16.65 6.21 -26.94
N TYR A 109 15.52 6.44 -26.26
CA TYR A 109 14.26 7.03 -26.74
C TYR A 109 13.06 6.09 -26.88
N ASN A 110 11.98 6.50 -26.21
CA ASN A 110 10.63 5.94 -26.25
C ASN A 110 10.15 5.64 -27.67
N LYS A 111 9.65 4.42 -27.90
CA LYS A 111 8.46 4.23 -28.74
C LYS A 111 7.80 2.89 -28.44
N SER A 112 6.48 2.95 -28.24
CA SER A 112 5.57 1.82 -28.20
C SER A 112 5.80 0.87 -29.37
N VAL A 113 5.98 -0.42 -29.07
CA VAL A 113 5.82 -1.49 -30.08
C VAL A 113 4.99 -2.58 -29.42
N ASN A 114 3.68 -2.51 -29.67
CA ASN A 114 2.81 -3.68 -29.69
C ASN A 114 3.32 -4.65 -30.75
N ASP A 115 2.98 -5.93 -30.56
CA ASP A 115 3.17 -7.03 -31.49
C ASP A 115 4.62 -7.46 -31.71
N ASP A 116 5.09 -8.39 -30.87
CA ASP A 116 5.73 -9.65 -31.33
C ASP A 116 6.18 -10.50 -30.11
N ALA A 117 5.22 -10.95 -29.30
CA ALA A 117 5.48 -11.84 -28.16
C ALA A 117 5.24 -13.32 -28.49
N THR A 118 4.87 -13.66 -29.72
CA THR A 118 4.41 -14.99 -30.12
C THR A 118 5.47 -15.84 -30.82
N LEU A 119 6.58 -15.27 -31.30
CA LEU A 119 7.57 -16.02 -32.09
C LEU A 119 8.71 -16.68 -31.29
N LEU A 120 8.81 -16.44 -29.98
CA LEU A 120 9.87 -17.04 -29.14
C LEU A 120 9.38 -18.25 -28.30
N GLN A 121 8.17 -18.74 -28.54
CA GLN A 121 7.57 -19.84 -27.76
C GLN A 121 8.16 -21.22 -28.09
N ASN A 122 9.01 -21.38 -29.12
CA ASN A 122 9.38 -22.71 -29.64
C ASN A 122 10.89 -22.99 -29.77
N SER A 123 11.76 -22.35 -28.98
CA SER A 123 13.16 -22.77 -28.87
C SER A 123 13.33 -23.69 -27.67
N SER A 124 13.42 -25.00 -27.94
CA SER A 124 13.91 -25.98 -26.97
C SER A 124 15.34 -25.59 -26.54
N PRO A 125 15.68 -25.68 -25.24
CA PRO A 125 17.03 -25.37 -24.77
C PRO A 125 18.03 -26.45 -25.27
N PRO A 126 19.25 -26.07 -25.68
CA PRO A 126 20.32 -27.03 -25.93
C PRO A 126 20.79 -27.69 -24.62
N ASP A 127 21.07 -28.98 -24.70
CA ASP A 127 21.40 -29.88 -23.59
C ASP A 127 22.57 -29.41 -22.70
N GLY A 128 22.27 -29.34 -21.39
CA GLY A 128 23.03 -29.92 -20.27
C GLY A 128 24.55 -29.97 -20.30
N SER A 129 25.18 -29.03 -19.59
CA SER A 129 26.35 -29.27 -18.71
C SER A 129 26.92 -27.93 -18.17
N SER A 130 26.99 -26.90 -19.02
CA SER A 130 27.48 -25.56 -18.63
C SER A 130 26.38 -24.57 -18.25
N ALA A 131 25.11 -24.92 -18.50
CA ALA A 131 23.97 -24.06 -18.22
C ALA A 131 23.58 -24.03 -16.73
N SER A 132 23.97 -25.03 -15.92
CA SER A 132 23.61 -25.09 -14.50
C SER A 132 24.26 -23.98 -13.69
N ASP A 133 25.55 -23.72 -13.91
CA ASP A 133 26.29 -22.71 -13.16
C ASP A 133 25.84 -21.29 -13.54
N ASP A 134 25.57 -21.05 -14.82
CA ASP A 134 25.04 -19.77 -15.30
C ASP A 134 23.59 -19.54 -14.85
N GLU A 135 22.77 -20.60 -14.81
CA GLU A 135 21.40 -20.55 -14.30
C GLU A 135 21.37 -20.32 -12.78
N GLU A 136 22.26 -20.97 -12.02
CA GLU A 136 22.40 -20.77 -10.58
C GLU A 136 22.83 -19.34 -10.26
N ARG A 137 23.86 -18.82 -10.95
CA ARG A 137 24.29 -17.41 -10.81
C ARG A 137 23.16 -16.45 -11.13
N PHE A 138 22.39 -16.70 -12.19
CA PHE A 138 21.23 -15.89 -12.56
C PHE A 138 20.14 -15.93 -11.48
N LEU A 139 19.82 -17.10 -10.93
CA LEU A 139 18.86 -17.25 -9.84
C LEU A 139 19.29 -16.48 -8.59
N HIS A 140 20.56 -16.58 -8.20
CA HIS A 140 21.12 -15.82 -7.08
C HIS A 140 21.02 -14.31 -7.29
N GLN A 141 21.42 -13.82 -8.48
CA GLN A 141 21.31 -12.41 -8.84
C GLN A 141 19.85 -11.94 -8.84
N TRP A 142 18.93 -12.75 -9.35
CA TRP A 142 17.51 -12.44 -9.40
C TRP A 142 16.89 -12.37 -8.01
N ARG A 143 17.17 -13.35 -7.13
CA ARG A 143 16.71 -13.32 -5.73
C ARG A 143 17.23 -12.09 -4.99
N ALA A 144 18.51 -11.75 -5.17
CA ALA A 144 19.12 -10.56 -4.57
C ALA A 144 18.46 -9.27 -5.08
N ALA A 145 18.26 -9.14 -6.40
CA ALA A 145 17.58 -8.00 -7.00
C ALA A 145 16.12 -7.90 -6.55
N ARG A 146 15.43 -9.03 -6.38
CA ARG A 146 14.04 -9.09 -5.92
C ARG A 146 13.90 -8.67 -4.46
N MET A 147 14.79 -9.14 -3.58
CA MET A 147 14.86 -8.68 -2.19
C MET A 147 15.15 -7.19 -2.12
N GLN A 148 16.10 -6.69 -2.92
CA GLN A 148 16.42 -5.27 -2.98
C GLN A 148 15.25 -4.45 -3.52
N GLU A 149 14.51 -4.94 -4.51
CA GLU A 149 13.30 -4.30 -5.03
C GLU A 149 12.21 -4.23 -3.94
N MET A 150 11.97 -5.30 -3.19
CA MET A 150 10.99 -5.30 -2.10
C MET A 150 11.39 -4.33 -0.98
N GLN A 151 12.66 -4.32 -0.58
CA GLN A 151 13.19 -3.36 0.40
C GLN A 151 13.09 -1.91 -0.12
N ALA A 152 13.41 -1.69 -1.39
CA ALA A 152 13.32 -0.37 -2.02
C ALA A 152 11.87 0.09 -2.21
N ARG A 153 10.90 -0.81 -2.44
CA ARG A 153 9.46 -0.48 -2.49
C ARG A 153 8.89 -0.14 -1.12
N SER A 154 9.36 -0.78 -0.05
CA SER A 154 9.02 -0.37 1.32
C SER A 154 9.47 1.06 1.61
N LEU A 155 10.63 1.46 1.08
CA LEU A 155 11.15 2.82 1.19
C LEU A 155 10.52 3.79 0.18
N ARG A 156 10.07 3.29 -0.96
CA ARG A 156 9.39 4.04 -2.03
C ARG A 156 7.89 3.77 -1.94
N LYS A 157 7.23 4.29 -0.90
CA LYS A 157 5.82 4.67 -1.05
C LYS A 157 5.74 5.50 -2.34
N PRO A 158 4.77 5.25 -3.24
CA PRO A 158 4.58 6.11 -4.40
C PRO A 158 4.42 7.51 -3.85
N SER A 159 5.38 8.41 -4.09
CA SER A 159 5.27 9.78 -3.62
C SER A 159 4.15 10.39 -4.44
N PRO A 160 2.92 10.60 -3.91
CA PRO A 160 2.10 11.63 -4.51
C PRO A 160 2.99 12.89 -4.44
N ARG A 161 2.99 13.69 -5.50
CA ARG A 161 3.60 15.03 -5.42
C ARG A 161 3.08 15.64 -4.12
N ARG A 162 3.97 15.97 -3.17
CA ARG A 162 3.57 16.54 -1.86
C ARG A 162 2.58 17.64 -2.17
N LYS A 163 1.33 17.46 -1.74
CA LYS A 163 0.30 18.48 -1.90
C LYS A 163 0.84 19.70 -1.13
N LEU A 164 1.03 20.79 -1.84
CA LEU A 164 1.46 22.04 -1.24
C LEU A 164 0.20 22.81 -0.85
N TYR A 165 0.17 23.21 0.41
CA TYR A 165 -0.80 24.09 1.02
C TYR A 165 -0.28 25.54 0.95
N GLY A 166 -0.91 26.44 1.70
CA GLY A 166 -0.55 27.86 1.68
C GLY A 166 -1.60 28.78 2.27
N SER A 167 -2.78 28.26 2.57
CA SER A 167 -3.90 28.93 3.20
C SER A 167 -4.33 28.22 4.48
N VAL A 168 -5.12 28.91 5.29
CA VAL A 168 -5.90 28.32 6.38
C VAL A 168 -7.32 28.12 5.86
N ASP A 169 -7.72 26.86 5.68
CA ASP A 169 -9.04 26.55 5.11
C ASP A 169 -10.09 26.41 6.22
N ILE A 170 -11.30 26.93 5.99
CA ILE A 170 -12.42 26.77 6.94
C ILE A 170 -13.08 25.43 6.69
N VAL A 171 -13.24 24.63 7.74
CA VAL A 171 -13.84 23.29 7.66
C VAL A 171 -15.02 23.15 8.61
N ASP A 172 -16.01 22.35 8.20
CA ASP A 172 -17.08 21.83 9.04
C ASP A 172 -16.66 20.49 9.67
N ALA A 173 -17.55 19.81 10.38
CA ALA A 173 -17.26 18.53 11.03
C ALA A 173 -16.76 17.46 10.04
N VAL A 174 -17.38 17.38 8.85
CA VAL A 174 -17.01 16.41 7.81
C VAL A 174 -15.67 16.81 7.18
N GLY A 175 -15.48 18.09 6.88
CA GLY A 175 -14.24 18.64 6.35
C GLY A 175 -13.06 18.47 7.31
N TYR A 176 -13.29 18.55 8.62
CA TYR A 176 -12.28 18.26 9.63
C TYR A 176 -11.83 16.80 9.58
N LEU A 177 -12.76 15.84 9.53
CA LEU A 177 -12.42 14.41 9.41
C LEU A 177 -11.65 14.13 8.11
N ASP A 178 -12.11 14.71 7.00
CA ASP A 178 -11.44 14.61 5.71
C ASP A 178 -10.03 15.21 5.73
N ALA A 179 -9.84 16.33 6.44
CA ALA A 179 -8.54 17.01 6.55
C ALA A 179 -7.50 16.16 7.30
N ILE A 180 -7.91 15.30 8.24
CA ILE A 180 -6.99 14.45 9.01
C ILE A 180 -6.85 13.02 8.45
N GLU A 181 -7.89 12.43 7.87
CA GLU A 181 -7.86 11.04 7.36
C GLU A 181 -7.41 10.94 5.89
N LYS A 182 -7.87 11.86 5.03
CA LYS A 182 -7.59 11.81 3.57
C LYS A 182 -6.29 12.52 3.18
N VAL A 183 -5.52 12.97 4.17
CA VAL A 183 -4.24 13.64 3.95
C VAL A 183 -3.15 12.65 3.53
N THR A 184 -2.17 13.09 2.75
CA THR A 184 -1.02 12.25 2.40
C THR A 184 -0.24 11.85 3.66
N SER A 185 0.06 10.55 3.81
CA SER A 185 0.80 10.04 4.97
C SER A 185 2.09 10.82 5.22
N GLY A 186 2.36 11.17 6.48
CA GLY A 186 3.48 11.98 6.92
C GLY A 186 3.29 13.49 6.82
N THR A 187 2.17 13.97 6.25
CA THR A 187 1.79 15.39 6.29
C THR A 187 1.27 15.75 7.68
N VAL A 188 1.72 16.88 8.22
CA VAL A 188 1.18 17.44 9.47
C VAL A 188 -0.03 18.29 9.16
N VAL A 189 -1.10 18.10 9.92
CA VAL A 189 -2.34 18.89 9.83
C VAL A 189 -2.51 19.66 11.14
N VAL A 190 -2.66 20.96 11.06
CA VAL A 190 -2.90 21.84 12.22
C VAL A 190 -4.33 22.36 12.14
N VAL A 191 -5.14 21.97 13.12
CA VAL A 191 -6.53 22.38 13.25
C VAL A 191 -6.61 23.48 14.31
N CYS A 192 -7.07 24.66 13.90
CA CYS A 192 -7.36 25.78 14.79
C CYS A 192 -8.84 25.74 15.18
N VAL A 193 -9.12 25.40 16.43
CA VAL A 193 -10.45 25.55 17.00
C VAL A 193 -10.59 27.01 17.42
N TYR A 194 -11.48 27.75 16.75
CA TYR A 194 -11.61 29.19 16.93
C TYR A 194 -13.00 29.59 17.44
N ASP A 195 -13.03 30.72 18.14
CA ASP A 195 -14.24 31.43 18.57
C ASP A 195 -14.30 32.80 17.86
N PRO A 196 -15.32 33.08 17.03
CA PRO A 196 -15.44 34.36 16.32
C PRO A 196 -15.67 35.56 17.24
N GLU A 197 -16.22 35.38 18.43
CA GLU A 197 -16.47 36.47 19.39
C GLU A 197 -15.19 36.83 20.16
N SER A 198 -14.18 35.97 20.11
CA SER A 198 -12.92 36.15 20.84
C SER A 198 -11.86 36.89 20.01
N THR A 199 -11.41 38.04 20.51
CA THR A 199 -10.31 38.80 19.91
C THR A 199 -9.01 37.98 19.84
N THR A 200 -8.78 37.09 20.81
CA THR A 200 -7.56 36.26 20.83
C THR A 200 -7.55 35.25 19.69
N SER A 201 -8.71 34.70 19.33
CA SER A 201 -8.87 33.82 18.18
C SER A 201 -8.54 34.53 16.87
N SER A 202 -9.01 35.77 16.69
CA SER A 202 -8.70 36.58 15.51
C SER A 202 -7.19 36.84 15.35
N ILE A 203 -6.48 37.15 16.43
CA ILE A 203 -5.02 37.38 16.40
C ILE A 203 -4.26 36.09 16.00
N VAL A 204 -4.69 34.95 16.54
CA VAL A 204 -4.10 33.64 16.20
C VAL A 204 -4.37 33.29 14.74
N GLU A 205 -5.60 33.53 14.26
CA GLU A 205 -5.98 33.28 12.87
C GLU A 205 -5.13 34.09 11.88
N ASP A 206 -4.96 35.40 12.12
CA ASP A 206 -4.13 36.27 11.27
C ASP A 206 -2.67 35.81 11.22
N SER A 207 -2.17 35.36 12.37
CA SER A 207 -0.83 34.81 12.49
C SER A 207 -0.69 33.50 11.71
N LEU A 208 -1.66 32.57 11.84
CA LEU A 208 -1.68 31.31 11.11
C LEU A 208 -1.77 31.51 9.59
N ASN A 209 -2.56 32.48 9.12
CA ASN A 209 -2.62 32.82 7.71
C ASN A 209 -1.25 33.19 7.13
N THR A 210 -0.42 33.87 7.93
CA THR A 210 0.95 34.22 7.53
C THR A 210 1.87 33.01 7.57
N ILE A 211 1.77 32.16 8.60
CA ILE A 211 2.56 30.94 8.74
C ILE A 211 2.22 29.93 7.64
N ALA A 212 0.96 29.76 7.29
CA ALA A 212 0.50 28.83 6.25
C ALA A 212 1.18 29.12 4.90
N ARG A 213 1.34 30.40 4.55
CA ARG A 213 2.07 30.82 3.34
C ARG A 213 3.57 30.50 3.39
N ARG A 214 4.17 30.57 4.58
CA ARG A 214 5.61 30.27 4.78
C ARG A 214 5.87 28.77 4.80
N GLN A 215 4.93 27.99 5.32
CA GLN A 215 5.04 26.54 5.49
C GLN A 215 4.00 25.78 4.66
N PRO A 216 4.14 25.74 3.31
CA PRO A 216 3.19 25.06 2.43
C PRO A 216 3.18 23.54 2.59
N THR A 217 4.07 22.98 3.41
CA THR A 217 4.15 21.54 3.67
C THR A 217 3.21 21.06 4.77
N VAL A 218 2.63 21.99 5.53
CA VAL A 218 1.71 21.74 6.63
C VAL A 218 0.32 22.18 6.19
N HIS A 219 -0.69 21.37 6.47
CA HIS A 219 -2.07 21.70 6.17
C HIS A 219 -2.67 22.45 7.36
N PHE A 220 -2.97 23.73 7.20
CA PHE A 220 -3.67 24.50 8.22
C PHE A 220 -5.16 24.55 7.90
N VAL A 221 -5.99 24.23 8.89
CA VAL A 221 -7.45 24.33 8.80
C VAL A 221 -7.99 25.01 10.06
N LYS A 222 -9.18 25.60 9.98
CA LYS A 222 -9.87 26.18 11.12
C LYS A 222 -11.30 25.64 11.24
N LEU A 223 -11.71 25.35 12.47
CA LEU A 223 -12.98 24.74 12.84
C LEU A 223 -13.65 25.60 13.91
N HIS A 224 -14.95 25.83 13.78
CA HIS A 224 -15.72 26.59 14.76
C HIS A 224 -15.85 25.80 16.08
N HIS A 225 -15.65 26.46 17.23
CA HIS A 225 -15.66 25.79 18.53
C HIS A 225 -16.96 25.03 18.84
N GLU A 226 -18.13 25.54 18.44
CA GLU A 226 -19.42 24.85 18.63
C GLU A 226 -19.51 23.51 17.89
N ILE A 227 -18.89 23.41 16.72
CA ILE A 227 -18.92 22.19 15.89
C ILE A 227 -17.98 21.13 16.46
N ALA A 228 -16.92 21.56 17.16
CA ALA A 228 -15.95 20.66 17.73
C ALA A 228 -16.54 19.82 18.89
N GLU A 229 -17.62 20.28 19.54
CA GLU A 229 -18.20 19.66 20.76
C GLU A 229 -17.13 19.31 21.82
N MET A 230 -16.02 20.07 21.85
CA MET A 230 -14.91 19.86 22.77
C MET A 230 -15.09 20.76 24.00
N ASP A 231 -16.05 20.42 24.86
CA ASP A 231 -16.38 21.20 26.08
C ASP A 231 -15.17 21.45 27.02
N HIS A 232 -14.10 20.68 26.85
CA HIS A 232 -12.90 20.73 27.68
C HIS A 232 -11.77 21.59 27.09
N ILE A 233 -11.94 22.17 25.90
CA ILE A 233 -10.90 22.95 25.22
C ILE A 233 -11.38 24.39 25.03
N GLU A 234 -10.72 25.33 25.71
CA GLU A 234 -10.97 26.75 25.54
C GLU A 234 -10.38 27.25 24.21
N ALA A 235 -11.18 27.92 23.39
CA ALA A 235 -10.73 28.53 22.15
C ALA A 235 -9.97 29.85 22.43
N PRO A 236 -8.93 30.20 21.64
CA PRO A 236 -8.38 29.44 20.54
C PRO A 236 -7.46 28.30 21.00
N ALA A 237 -7.58 27.15 20.32
CA ALA A 237 -6.71 26.00 20.55
C ALA A 237 -6.17 25.45 19.22
N LEU A 238 -4.95 24.89 19.26
CA LEU A 238 -4.32 24.26 18.10
C LEU A 238 -4.12 22.77 18.38
N LEU A 239 -4.62 21.95 17.46
CA LEU A 239 -4.46 20.50 17.47
C LEU A 239 -3.58 20.11 16.29
N ALA A 240 -2.48 19.43 16.55
CA ALA A 240 -1.57 18.95 15.52
C ALA A 240 -1.73 17.44 15.34
N TYR A 241 -2.09 17.05 14.12
CA TYR A 241 -2.26 15.67 13.69
C TYR A 241 -1.13 15.25 12.77
N LYS A 242 -0.79 13.98 12.85
CA LYS A 242 0.07 13.32 11.87
C LYS A 242 -0.39 11.87 11.72
N ASP A 243 -0.63 11.45 10.48
CA ASP A 243 -1.09 10.09 10.16
C ASP A 243 -2.39 9.69 10.91
N GLY A 244 -3.27 10.66 11.20
CA GLY A 244 -4.54 10.46 11.91
C GLY A 244 -4.46 10.65 13.44
N ASP A 245 -3.25 10.64 14.01
CA ASP A 245 -3.05 10.75 15.45
C ASP A 245 -2.76 12.18 15.89
N VAL A 246 -3.38 12.63 16.98
CA VAL A 246 -3.02 13.89 17.67
C VAL A 246 -1.70 13.69 18.41
N PHE A 247 -0.68 14.48 18.07
CA PHE A 247 0.62 14.42 18.75
C PHE A 247 0.94 15.68 19.55
N ALA A 248 0.26 16.80 19.30
CA ALA A 248 0.39 18.01 20.09
C ALA A 248 -0.94 18.76 20.20
N THR A 249 -1.21 19.29 21.40
CA THR A 249 -2.36 20.14 21.70
C THR A 249 -1.85 21.39 22.41
N ILE A 250 -2.12 22.56 21.84
CA ILE A 250 -1.71 23.85 22.38
C ILE A 250 -2.96 24.62 22.78
N VAL A 251 -3.12 24.83 24.07
CA VAL A 251 -4.19 25.63 24.70
C VAL A 251 -3.60 26.86 25.37
N GLU A 252 -4.43 27.85 25.70
CA GLU A 252 -3.97 29.12 26.29
C GLU A 252 -2.79 29.76 25.53
N ILE A 253 -2.87 29.77 24.19
CA ILE A 253 -1.75 30.07 23.27
C ILE A 253 -0.98 31.34 23.68
N LEU A 254 -1.69 32.41 24.05
CA LEU A 254 -1.09 33.68 24.44
C LEU A 254 -0.21 33.61 25.71
N ARG A 255 -0.53 32.72 26.64
CA ARG A 255 0.26 32.53 27.88
C ARG A 255 1.56 31.78 27.63
N GLN A 256 1.61 30.98 26.57
CA GLN A 256 2.80 30.22 26.19
C GLN A 256 3.82 31.07 25.42
N ILE A 257 3.41 32.23 24.91
CA ILE A 257 4.31 33.17 24.27
C ILE A 257 5.19 33.83 25.34
N PRO A 258 6.52 33.95 25.12
CA PRO A 258 7.42 34.57 26.08
C PRO A 258 6.96 35.97 26.52
N LYS A 259 7.02 36.22 27.84
CA LYS A 259 6.59 37.49 28.45
C LYS A 259 7.27 38.67 27.78
N GLY A 260 6.48 39.64 27.34
CA GLY A 260 6.96 40.87 26.67
C GLY A 260 6.90 40.84 25.14
N ARG A 261 6.53 39.72 24.52
CA ARG A 261 6.19 39.66 23.08
C ARG A 261 4.68 39.59 22.88
N SER A 262 4.20 40.21 21.80
CA SER A 262 2.82 40.02 21.32
C SER A 262 2.70 38.72 20.51
N CYS A 263 1.47 38.23 20.39
CA CYS A 263 1.15 37.15 19.46
C CYS A 263 1.23 37.66 18.03
N SER A 264 2.33 37.32 17.37
CA SER A 264 2.61 37.58 15.96
C SER A 264 2.90 36.28 15.24
N ALA A 265 2.92 36.31 13.91
CA ALA A 265 3.28 35.16 13.10
C ALA A 265 4.63 34.54 13.52
N ASP A 266 5.66 35.35 13.80
CA ASP A 266 6.97 34.83 14.22
C ASP A 266 6.93 34.18 15.60
N SER A 267 6.28 34.83 16.59
CA SER A 267 6.15 34.26 17.95
C SER A 267 5.36 32.95 17.95
N LEU A 268 4.29 32.88 17.14
CA LEU A 268 3.47 31.68 17.01
C LEU A 268 4.22 30.58 16.23
N GLU A 269 5.01 30.94 15.23
CA GLU A 269 5.85 29.99 14.50
C GLU A 269 6.94 29.38 15.40
N ASP A 270 7.60 30.21 16.22
CA ASP A 270 8.56 29.74 17.24
C ASP A 270 7.89 28.76 18.22
N LEU A 271 6.65 29.05 18.63
CA LEU A 271 5.87 28.15 19.47
C LEU A 271 5.61 26.82 18.77
N LEU A 272 5.12 26.83 17.52
CA LEU A 272 4.87 25.60 16.76
C LEU A 272 6.15 24.76 16.56
N ARG A 273 7.31 25.41 16.36
CA ARG A 273 8.62 24.73 16.30
C ARG A 273 8.99 24.07 17.63
N SER A 274 8.71 24.72 18.76
CA SER A 274 8.98 24.15 20.09
C SER A 274 8.21 22.85 20.34
N TYR A 275 7.00 22.75 19.78
CA TYR A 275 6.16 21.53 19.79
C TYR A 275 6.50 20.52 18.68
N ARG A 276 7.54 20.78 17.87
CA ARG A 276 7.94 19.94 16.72
C ARG A 276 6.83 19.75 15.67
N ILE A 277 5.97 20.76 15.53
CA ILE A 277 4.90 20.79 14.51
C ILE A 277 5.47 21.24 13.15
N LEU A 278 6.43 22.17 13.18
CA LEU A 278 7.13 22.72 12.02
C LEU A 278 8.57 22.20 11.89
#